data_AF-A0A8T4HEQ8-F1
#
_entry.id   AF-A0A8T4HEQ8-F1
#
_cell.length_a   1.000
_cell.length_b   1.000
_cell.length_c   1.000
_cell.angle_alpha   90.00
_cell.angle_beta   90.00
_cell.angle_gamma   90.00
#
_symmetry.space_group_name_H-M   'P 1'
#
loop_
_entity.id
_entity.type
_entity.pdbx_description
1 polymer ?
#
loop_
_entity_poly.entity_id
_entity_poly.type
_entity_poly.pdbx_seq_one_letter_code
_entity_poly.pdbx_strand_id
1 'polypeptide(L)' 'MAQSRPEGATNSKFVFQKINYQLLVASVAVVAAGFLLMMGTTDIYSFTKITLAPIVVIAGFAIGFIAILYKPKK' A
#
# COMPACT_ATOMS: atom_id res chain seq x y z
N MET A 1 -4.36 -51.96 4.31
CA MET A 1 -4.25 -50.80 5.22
C MET A 1 -3.73 -49.63 4.39
N ALA A 2 -4.61 -48.70 4.01
CA ALA A 2 -4.26 -47.56 3.17
C ALA A 2 -3.39 -46.59 3.98
N GLN A 3 -2.18 -46.30 3.50
CA GLN A 3 -1.27 -45.33 4.12
C GLN A 3 -1.85 -43.92 3.94
N SER A 4 -2.18 -43.27 5.05
CA SER A 4 -2.50 -41.84 5.13
C SER A 4 -1.26 -41.04 4.72
N ARG A 5 -1.34 -40.38 3.57
CA ARG A 5 -0.29 -39.45 3.08
C ARG A 5 -0.13 -38.32 4.10
N PRO A 6 1.09 -37.94 4.50
CA PRO A 6 1.27 -36.75 5.34
C PRO A 6 0.77 -35.55 4.53
N GLU A 7 -0.25 -34.86 5.06
CA GLU A 7 -0.68 -33.59 4.50
C GLU A 7 0.54 -32.66 4.48
N GLY A 8 1.00 -32.33 3.28
CA GLY A 8 2.12 -31.43 3.08
C GLY A 8 1.76 -30.09 3.69
N ALA A 9 2.44 -29.74 4.78
CA ALA A 9 2.41 -28.41 5.36
C ALA A 9 2.63 -27.41 4.22
N THR A 10 1.55 -26.72 3.83
CA THR A 10 1.60 -25.70 2.80
C THR A 10 2.43 -24.58 3.39
N ASN A 11 3.72 -24.58 3.06
CA ASN A 11 4.62 -23.49 3.35
C ASN A 11 4.11 -22.30 2.55
N SER A 12 3.18 -21.56 3.14
CA SER A 12 2.65 -20.32 2.60
C SER A 12 3.80 -19.34 2.60
N LYS A 13 4.57 -19.36 1.51
CA LYS A 13 5.69 -18.46 1.30
C LYS A 13 5.05 -17.12 0.99
N PHE A 14 4.82 -16.33 2.04
CA PHE A 14 4.27 -14.99 1.90
C PHE A 14 5.06 -14.23 0.82
N VAL A 15 4.34 -13.72 -0.18
CA VAL A 15 4.92 -12.99 -1.32
C VAL A 15 5.71 -11.77 -0.85
N PHE A 16 5.27 -11.18 0.27
CA PHE A 16 5.85 -10.01 0.87
C PHE A 16 6.29 -10.29 2.31
N GLN A 17 7.36 -9.61 2.74
CA GLN A 17 7.75 -9.60 4.14
C GLN A 17 6.81 -8.69 4.96
N LYS A 18 6.76 -8.90 6.28
CA LYS A 18 5.90 -8.12 7.19
C LYS A 18 6.05 -6.60 7.04
N ILE A 19 7.28 -6.12 6.84
CA ILE A 19 7.55 -4.69 6.65
C ILE A 19 6.95 -4.15 5.35
N ASN A 20 7.04 -4.89 4.25
CA ASN A 20 6.43 -4.51 2.97
C ASN A 20 4.91 -4.40 3.10
N TYR A 21 4.29 -5.30 3.86
CA TYR A 21 2.85 -5.25 4.08
C TYR A 21 2.44 -4.00 4.87
N GLN A 22 3.25 -3.61 5.87
CA GLN A 22 3.03 -2.35 6.60
C GLN A 22 3.20 -1.12 5.70
N LEU A 23 4.23 -1.09 4.85
CA LEU A 23 4.43 -0.02 3.88
C LEU A 23 3.31 0.05 2.84
N LEU A 24 2.79 -1.10 2.42
CA LEU A 24 1.65 -1.17 1.50
C LEU A 24 0.40 -0.55 2.12
N VAL A 25 0.04 -0.94 3.35
CA VAL A 25 -1.10 -0.35 4.06
C VAL A 25 -0.90 1.16 4.27
N ALA A 26 0.31 1.58 4.63
CA ALA A 26 0.63 3.01 4.74
C ALA A 26 0.44 3.75 3.42
N SER A 27 0.88 3.17 2.30
CA SER A 27 0.70 3.78 0.97
C SER A 27 -0.77 3.99 0.61
N VAL A 28 -1.62 3.00 0.90
CA VAL A 28 -3.07 3.08 0.67
C VAL A 28 -3.69 4.18 1.52
N ALA A 29 -3.29 4.30 2.80
CA ALA A 29 -3.78 5.36 3.68
C ALA A 29 -3.39 6.76 3.17
N VAL A 30 -2.16 6.95 2.67
CA VAL A 30 -1.71 8.22 2.12
C VAL A 30 -2.45 8.57 0.83
N VAL A 31 -2.64 7.60 -0.08
CA VAL A 31 -3.42 7.80 -1.32
C VAL A 31 -4.86 8.19 -0.98
N ALA A 32 -5.49 7.47 -0.03
CA ALA A 32 -6.84 7.79 0.44
C ALA A 32 -6.91 9.21 1.02
N ALA A 33 -5.94 9.60 1.86
CA ALA A 33 -5.85 10.96 2.40
C ALA A 33 -5.71 12.02 1.28
N GLY A 34 -4.92 11.75 0.24
CA GLY A 34 -4.80 12.63 -0.92
C GLY A 34 -6.13 12.83 -1.66
N PHE A 35 -6.90 11.75 -1.87
CA PHE A 35 -8.25 11.86 -2.45
C PHE A 35 -9.25 12.56 -1.51
N LEU A 36 -9.16 12.34 -0.20
CA LEU A 36 -9.98 13.05 0.78
C LEU A 36 -9.68 14.56 0.78
N LEU A 37 -8.42 14.96 0.58
CA LEU A 37 -8.07 16.38 0.43
C LEU A 37 -8.69 17.01 -0.81
N MET A 38 -8.96 16.23 -1.87
CA MET A 38 -9.72 16.71 -3.03
C MET A 38 -11.22 16.87 -2.72
N MET A 39 -11.76 16.08 -1.80
CA MET A 39 -13.17 16.13 -1.42
C MET A 39 -13.48 17.41 -0.63
N GLY A 40 -14.09 18.39 -1.29
CA GLY A 40 -14.62 19.59 -0.66
C GLY A 40 -15.27 20.51 -1.69
N THR A 41 -16.40 21.13 -1.33
CA THR A 41 -17.26 21.85 -2.29
C THR A 41 -17.03 23.35 -2.33
N THR A 42 -16.41 23.93 -1.30
CA THR A 42 -16.46 25.39 -1.09
C THR A 42 -15.42 26.18 -1.88
N ASP A 43 -14.39 25.52 -2.43
CA ASP A 43 -13.33 26.23 -3.15
C ASP A 43 -12.52 25.27 -4.04
N ILE A 44 -12.88 25.17 -5.32
CA ILE A 44 -12.23 24.29 -6.32
C ILE A 44 -10.83 24.78 -6.71
N TYR A 45 -10.57 26.09 -6.59
CA TYR A 45 -9.27 26.70 -6.90
C TYR A 45 -8.32 26.80 -5.72
N SER A 46 -8.65 26.15 -4.60
CA SER A 46 -7.76 26.08 -3.44
C SER A 46 -6.45 25.38 -3.82
N PHE A 47 -5.32 26.00 -3.46
CA PHE A 47 -3.97 25.43 -3.61
C PHE A 47 -3.87 24.01 -3.03
N THR A 48 -4.61 23.73 -1.95
CA THR A 48 -4.69 22.40 -1.33
C THR A 48 -5.20 21.35 -2.30
N LYS A 49 -6.19 21.66 -3.14
CA LYS A 49 -6.81 20.70 -4.06
C LYS A 49 -6.07 20.58 -5.38
N ILE A 50 -5.61 21.70 -5.92
CA ILE A 50 -4.93 21.72 -7.23
C ILE A 50 -3.48 21.23 -7.11
N THR A 51 -2.79 21.53 -6.01
CA THR A 51 -1.36 21.27 -5.88
C THR A 51 -1.07 20.26 -4.79
N LEU A 52 -1.52 20.50 -3.55
CA LEU A 52 -1.13 19.65 -2.43
C LEU A 52 -1.72 18.22 -2.55
N ALA A 53 -3.00 18.09 -2.90
CA ALA A 53 -3.66 16.80 -2.99
C ALA A 53 -3.04 15.88 -4.06
N PRO A 54 -2.79 16.32 -5.32
CA PRO A 54 -2.07 15.51 -6.29
C PRO A 54 -0.66 15.10 -5.84
N ILE A 55 0.07 16.00 -5.17
CA ILE A 55 1.40 15.68 -4.62
C ILE A 55 1.31 14.58 -3.57
N VAL A 56 0.32 14.65 -2.67
CA VAL A 56 0.09 13.62 -1.64
C VAL A 56 -0.27 12.27 -2.27
N VAL A 57 -1.12 12.26 -3.30
CA VAL A 57 -1.48 11.04 -4.04
C VAL A 57 -0.23 10.42 -4.70
N ILE A 58 0.59 11.22 -5.39
CA ILE A 58 1.83 10.77 -6.02
C ILE A 58 2.81 10.22 -4.97
N ALA A 59 2.97 10.89 -3.83
CA ALA A 59 3.80 10.42 -2.73
C ALA A 59 3.30 9.07 -2.18
N GLY A 60 1.98 8.90 -2.04
CA GLY A 60 1.37 7.64 -1.65
C GLY A 60 1.69 6.51 -2.63
N PHE A 61 1.57 6.75 -3.94
CA PHE A 61 1.98 5.78 -4.96
C PHE A 61 3.47 5.46 -4.92
N ALA A 62 4.33 6.46 -4.71
CA ALA A 62 5.78 6.24 -4.56
C ALA A 62 6.10 5.32 -3.36
N ILE A 63 5.44 5.52 -2.22
CA ILE A 63 5.55 4.62 -1.06
C ILE A 63 5.07 3.22 -1.43
N GLY A 64 3.98 3.09 -2.20
CA GLY A 64 3.47 1.81 -2.68
C GLY A 64 4.47 1.08 -3.59
N PHE A 65 5.10 1.79 -4.52
CA PHE A 65 6.18 1.24 -5.34
C PHE A 65 7.34 0.75 -4.48
N ILE A 66 7.77 1.55 -3.49
CA ILE A 66 8.81 1.14 -2.54
C ILE A 66 8.34 -0.10 -1.76
N ALA A 67 7.10 -0.17 -1.29
CA ALA A 67 6.57 -1.32 -0.56
C ALA A 67 6.65 -2.62 -1.37
N ILE A 68 6.42 -2.55 -2.69
CA ILE A 68 6.48 -3.70 -3.59
C ILE A 68 7.93 -4.06 -3.95
N LEU A 69 8.75 -3.06 -4.28
CA LEU A 69 10.12 -3.25 -4.78
C LEU A 69 11.14 -3.50 -3.67
N TYR A 70 10.87 -2.99 -2.46
CA TYR A 70 11.76 -3.15 -1.32
C TYR A 70 11.87 -4.63 -1.00
N LYS A 71 13.04 -5.21 -1.24
CA LYS A 71 13.35 -6.55 -0.74
C LYS A 71 14.16 -6.35 0.53
N PRO A 72 13.54 -6.48 1.72
CA PRO A 72 14.30 -6.37 2.95
C PRO A 72 15.32 -7.50 2.92
N LYS A 73 16.59 -7.13 2.99
CA LYS A 73 17.67 -8.09 3.12
C LYS A 73 17.60 -8.64 4.55
N LYS A 74 16.88 -9.74 4.71
CA LYS A 74 17.19 -10.72 5.75
C LYS A 74 18.16 -11.72 5.14
#